data_AF-A0A2M7FAM7-F1
#
_entry.id   AF-A0A2M7FAM7-F1
#
_cell.length_a   1.000
_cell.length_b   1.000
_cell.length_c   1.000
_cell.angle_alpha   90.00
_cell.angle_beta   90.00
_cell.angle_gamma   90.00
#
_symmetry.space_group_name_H-M   'P 1'
#
loop_
_entity.id
_entity.type
_entity.pdbx_description
1 polymer ?
#
loop_
_entity_poly.entity_id
_entity_poly.type
_entity_poly.pdbx_seq_one_letter_code
_entity_poly.pdbx_strand_id
1 'polypeptide(L)'
;MSDEELSRGAVGPDIIKKRMERSLATTPMMQKIFQVLFHIVNNGYQVFAVGWLLSNGTVKGGTGWGVELAKLFNRPVYLFEQDRKEWVSWIHNEWVTEDPVISHKTIAVTGTRYLSDEGRRAIDDLFERSFKTSEK
;
A
#
# COMPACT_ATOMS: atom_id res chain seq x y z
N MET A 1 18.70 5.26 -6.80
CA MET A 1 17.88 5.98 -7.78
C MET A 1 18.48 7.36 -7.97
N SER A 2 18.81 7.74 -9.19
CA SER A 2 19.23 9.11 -9.50
C SER A 2 18.04 10.08 -9.45
N ASP A 3 18.30 11.39 -9.40
CA ASP A 3 17.23 12.40 -9.44
C ASP A 3 16.43 12.33 -10.76
N GLU A 4 17.08 11.98 -11.87
CA GLU A 4 16.41 11.74 -13.16
C GLU A 4 15.46 10.53 -13.10
N GLU A 5 15.86 9.43 -12.45
CA GLU A 5 14.98 8.27 -12.29
C GLU A 5 13.76 8.59 -11.42
N LEU A 6 13.96 9.33 -10.31
CA LEU A 6 12.89 9.77 -9.41
C LEU A 6 11.87 10.69 -10.11
N SER A 7 12.32 11.49 -11.07
CA SER A 7 11.44 12.39 -11.83
C SER A 7 10.37 11.64 -12.64
N ARG A 8 10.61 10.38 -13.02
CA ARG A 8 9.62 9.55 -13.73
C ARG A 8 8.42 9.19 -12.85
N GLY A 9 8.59 9.19 -11.54
CA GLY A 9 7.52 9.06 -10.55
C GLY A 9 6.94 10.38 -10.09
N ALA A 10 7.28 11.51 -10.73
CA ALA A 10 6.71 12.81 -10.38
C ALA A 10 5.22 12.81 -10.69
N VAL A 11 4.41 13.02 -9.65
CA VAL A 11 2.96 13.14 -9.78
C VAL A 11 2.55 14.53 -9.35
N GLY A 12 1.77 15.20 -10.21
CA GLY A 12 1.28 16.54 -9.95
C GLY A 12 0.43 16.60 -8.66
N PRO A 13 0.55 17.65 -7.83
CA PRO A 13 -0.23 17.80 -6.59
C PRO A 13 -1.74 17.67 -6.78
N ASP A 14 -2.28 18.08 -7.93
CA ASP A 14 -3.71 18.00 -8.24
C ASP A 14 -4.20 16.56 -8.39
N ILE A 15 -3.39 15.68 -8.98
CA ILE A 15 -3.72 14.25 -9.10
C ILE A 15 -3.76 13.61 -7.71
N ILE A 16 -2.76 13.94 -6.88
CA ILE A 16 -2.67 13.45 -5.50
C ILE A 16 -3.88 13.93 -4.70
N LYS A 17 -4.20 15.23 -4.76
CA LYS A 17 -5.35 15.81 -4.07
C LYS A 17 -6.67 15.19 -4.52
N LYS A 18 -6.84 14.99 -5.83
CA LYS A 18 -8.06 14.39 -6.41
C LYS A 18 -8.25 12.95 -5.94
N ARG A 19 -7.19 12.13 -5.88
CA ARG A 19 -7.28 10.71 -5.50
C ARG A 19 -7.34 10.48 -3.99
N MET A 20 -6.58 11.26 -3.24
CA MET A 20 -6.57 11.15 -1.78
C MET A 20 -7.77 11.84 -1.13
N GLU A 21 -8.54 12.61 -1.91
CA GLU A 21 -9.63 13.49 -1.46
C GLU A 21 -9.22 14.44 -0.31
N ARG A 22 -7.93 14.77 -0.26
CA ARG A 22 -7.35 15.67 0.75
C ARG A 22 -6.04 16.25 0.25
N SER A 23 -5.68 17.40 0.81
CA SER A 23 -4.35 17.95 0.62
C SER A 23 -3.33 17.19 1.47
N LEU A 24 -2.26 16.71 0.83
CA LEU A 24 -1.07 16.22 1.54
C LEU A 24 -0.03 17.33 1.60
N ALA A 25 0.85 17.28 2.61
CA ALA A 25 1.93 18.26 2.73
C ALA A 25 2.80 18.25 1.45
N THR A 26 2.99 19.42 0.84
CA THR A 26 3.73 19.61 -0.41
C THR A 26 5.21 19.94 -0.19
N THR A 27 5.80 19.42 0.89
CA THR A 27 7.22 19.64 1.17
C THR A 27 8.10 18.87 0.18
N PRO A 28 9.35 19.32 -0.09
CA PRO A 28 10.28 18.59 -0.95
C PRO A 28 10.52 17.14 -0.49
N MET A 29 10.52 16.90 0.83
CA MET A 29 10.63 15.57 1.40
C MET A 29 9.42 14.68 1.04
N MET A 30 8.21 15.21 1.12
CA MET A 30 7.00 14.47 0.75
C MET A 30 6.96 14.13 -0.73
N GLN A 31 7.42 15.04 -1.60
CA GLN A 31 7.55 14.76 -3.03
C GLN A 31 8.49 13.58 -3.31
N LYS A 32 9.65 13.53 -2.63
CA LYS A 32 10.56 12.37 -2.72
C LYS A 32 9.90 11.08 -2.24
N ILE A 33 9.13 11.11 -1.15
CA ILE A 33 8.38 9.94 -0.67
C ILE A 33 7.39 9.46 -1.74
N PHE A 34 6.67 10.36 -2.40
CA PHE A 34 5.71 10.00 -3.45
C PHE A 34 6.39 9.40 -4.68
N GLN A 35 7.53 9.94 -5.09
CA GLN A 35 8.34 9.37 -6.17
C GLN A 35 8.82 7.96 -5.82
N VAL A 36 9.37 7.76 -4.62
CA VAL A 36 9.82 6.44 -4.16
C VAL A 36 8.67 5.44 -4.14
N LEU A 37 7.50 5.82 -3.60
CA LEU A 37 6.31 4.95 -3.59
C LEU A 37 5.83 4.60 -4.99
N PHE A 38 5.91 5.53 -5.95
CA PHE A 38 5.63 5.25 -7.36
C PHE A 38 6.52 4.12 -7.88
N HIS A 39 7.83 4.18 -7.65
CA HIS A 39 8.74 3.15 -8.14
C HIS A 39 8.56 1.80 -7.44
N ILE A 40 8.31 1.81 -6.13
CA ILE A 40 8.01 0.58 -5.38
C ILE A 40 6.77 -0.11 -5.96
N VAL A 41 5.67 0.63 -6.11
CA VAL A 41 4.39 0.08 -6.59
C VAL A 41 4.47 -0.29 -8.08
N ASN A 42 5.19 0.48 -8.89
CA ASN A 42 5.31 0.20 -10.33
C ASN A 42 6.05 -1.12 -10.61
N ASN A 43 6.99 -1.53 -9.74
CA ASN A 43 7.74 -2.77 -9.89
C ASN A 43 7.12 -3.99 -9.17
N GLY A 44 6.08 -3.79 -8.35
CA GLY A 44 5.31 -4.87 -7.72
C GLY A 44 4.00 -5.16 -8.45
N TYR A 45 3.62 -6.44 -8.57
CA TYR A 45 2.31 -6.81 -9.09
C TYR A 45 1.26 -6.84 -7.99
N GLN A 46 1.55 -7.51 -6.87
CA GLN A 46 0.65 -7.60 -5.71
C GLN A 46 1.11 -6.60 -4.63
N VAL A 47 0.19 -5.81 -4.09
CA VAL A 47 0.53 -4.76 -3.12
C VAL A 47 -0.02 -5.09 -1.75
N PHE A 48 0.85 -5.08 -0.74
CA PHE A 48 0.48 -5.24 0.67
C PHE A 48 0.81 -3.96 1.44
N ALA A 49 -0.15 -3.53 2.26
CA ALA A 49 -0.03 -2.35 3.08
C ALA A 49 -0.42 -2.66 4.54
N VAL A 50 0.16 -1.93 5.49
CA VAL A 50 -0.32 -1.91 6.88
C VAL A 50 -0.57 -0.47 7.31
N GLY A 51 -1.77 -0.18 7.80
CA GLY A 51 -2.14 1.19 8.17
C GLY A 51 -3.58 1.33 8.64
N TRP A 52 -4.15 2.53 8.40
CA TRP A 52 -5.50 2.88 8.84
C TRP A 52 -6.37 3.32 7.69
N LEU A 53 -7.58 2.78 7.63
CA LEU A 53 -8.63 3.29 6.76
C LEU A 53 -9.26 4.55 7.36
N LEU A 54 -9.47 5.55 6.51
CA LEU A 54 -10.19 6.76 6.86
C LEU A 54 -11.66 6.64 6.47
N SER A 55 -12.49 7.53 7.01
CA SER A 55 -13.93 7.56 6.74
C SER A 55 -14.27 7.76 5.26
N ASN A 56 -13.35 8.32 4.47
CA ASN A 56 -13.50 8.48 3.03
C ASN A 56 -12.97 7.28 2.21
N GLY A 57 -12.62 6.17 2.85
CA GLY A 57 -12.14 4.95 2.18
C GLY A 57 -10.68 5.00 1.71
N THR A 58 -9.95 6.09 1.94
CA THR A 58 -8.51 6.18 1.65
C THR A 58 -7.68 5.76 2.86
N VAL A 59 -6.43 5.36 2.62
CA VAL A 59 -5.51 5.01 3.71
C VAL A 59 -4.76 6.25 4.22
N LYS A 60 -4.45 6.28 5.53
CA LYS A 60 -3.80 7.41 6.18
C LYS A 60 -2.33 7.62 5.72
N GLY A 61 -1.94 8.89 5.56
CA GLY A 61 -0.55 9.30 5.34
C GLY A 61 0.03 8.90 3.97
N GLY A 62 1.37 8.77 3.93
CA GLY A 62 2.10 8.37 2.72
C GLY A 62 1.79 6.93 2.28
N THR A 63 1.50 6.03 3.23
CA THR A 63 1.05 4.66 2.93
C THR A 63 -0.16 4.66 2.01
N GLY A 64 -1.10 5.59 2.24
CA GLY A 64 -2.27 5.70 1.37
C GLY A 64 -1.99 6.15 -0.04
N TRP A 65 -0.93 6.93 -0.27
CA TRP A 65 -0.53 7.23 -1.64
C TRP A 65 -0.07 5.99 -2.39
N GLY A 66 0.70 5.10 -1.74
CA GLY A 66 1.08 3.81 -2.33
C GLY A 66 -0.13 2.93 -2.67
N VAL A 67 -1.12 2.90 -1.78
CA VAL A 67 -2.40 2.19 -2.00
C VAL A 67 -3.18 2.77 -3.18
N GLU A 68 -3.31 4.09 -3.27
CA GLU A 68 -4.04 4.74 -4.38
C GLU A 68 -3.33 4.58 -5.73
N LEU A 69 -1.99 4.51 -5.74
CA LEU A 69 -1.22 4.16 -6.93
C LEU A 69 -1.46 2.70 -7.35
N ALA A 70 -1.51 1.78 -6.40
CA ALA A 70 -1.77 0.37 -6.69
C ALA A 70 -3.17 0.18 -7.31
N LYS A 71 -4.18 0.86 -6.76
CA LYS A 71 -5.53 0.93 -7.34
C LYS A 71 -5.52 1.52 -8.75
N LEU A 72 -4.75 2.60 -8.99
CA LEU A 72 -4.62 3.22 -10.32
C LEU A 72 -4.03 2.27 -11.37
N PHE A 73 -3.08 1.44 -10.97
CA PHE A 73 -2.43 0.47 -11.85
C PHE A 73 -3.16 -0.88 -11.90
N ASN A 74 -4.38 -0.95 -11.35
CA ASN A 74 -5.21 -2.15 -11.26
C ASN A 74 -4.43 -3.34 -10.67
N ARG A 75 -3.62 -3.09 -9.63
CA ARG A 75 -2.94 -4.14 -8.87
C ARG A 75 -3.90 -4.73 -7.83
N PRO A 76 -3.78 -6.03 -7.48
CA PRO A 76 -4.38 -6.54 -6.25
C PRO A 76 -3.81 -5.78 -5.05
N VAL A 77 -4.69 -5.25 -4.19
CA VAL A 77 -4.31 -4.43 -3.04
C VAL A 77 -4.87 -5.03 -1.77
N TYR A 78 -3.98 -5.28 -0.82
CA TYR A 78 -4.33 -5.78 0.51
C TYR A 78 -3.83 -4.81 1.56
N LEU A 79 -4.69 -4.46 2.50
CA LEU A 79 -4.38 -3.60 3.64
C LEU A 79 -4.70 -4.36 4.91
N PHE A 80 -3.72 -4.50 5.79
CA PHE A 80 -4.01 -4.82 7.19
C PHE A 80 -4.44 -3.54 7.89
N GLU A 81 -5.70 -3.48 8.29
CA GLU A 81 -6.29 -2.36 9.00
C GLU A 81 -6.03 -2.55 10.49
N GLN A 82 -5.18 -1.69 11.07
CA GLN A 82 -4.65 -1.94 12.42
C GLN A 82 -5.69 -1.83 13.54
N ASP A 83 -6.75 -1.03 13.38
CA ASP A 83 -7.76 -0.85 14.42
C ASP A 83 -8.77 -2.00 14.41
N ARG A 84 -9.12 -2.49 13.23
CA ARG A 84 -10.00 -3.65 13.00
C ARG A 84 -9.28 -4.98 13.16
N LYS A 85 -7.94 -4.98 13.05
CA LYS A 85 -7.08 -6.17 13.17
C LYS A 85 -7.40 -7.23 12.13
N GLU A 86 -7.72 -6.80 10.92
CA GLU A 86 -8.09 -7.67 9.81
C GLU A 86 -7.44 -7.21 8.50
N TRP A 87 -7.27 -8.15 7.58
CA TRP A 87 -6.91 -7.86 6.20
C TRP A 87 -8.17 -7.48 5.40
N VAL A 88 -8.05 -6.42 4.61
CA VAL A 88 -9.06 -5.99 3.65
C VAL A 88 -8.44 -5.83 2.27
N SER A 89 -9.24 -6.10 1.24
CA SER A 89 -8.85 -6.07 -0.16
C SER A 89 -9.70 -5.06 -0.93
N TRP A 90 -9.12 -4.41 -1.93
CA TRP A 90 -9.86 -3.49 -2.80
C TRP A 90 -10.42 -4.24 -4.01
N ILE A 91 -11.73 -4.49 -4.01
CA ILE A 91 -12.43 -5.26 -5.05
C ILE A 91 -13.68 -4.51 -5.48
N HIS A 92 -13.89 -4.35 -6.79
CA HIS A 92 -15.08 -3.67 -7.36
C HIS A 92 -15.39 -2.29 -6.73
N ASN A 93 -14.35 -1.51 -6.43
CA ASN A 93 -14.44 -0.20 -5.77
C ASN A 93 -14.91 -0.22 -4.31
N GLU A 94 -14.78 -1.35 -3.63
CA GLU A 94 -15.12 -1.50 -2.22
C GLU A 94 -13.99 -2.20 -1.46
N TRP A 95 -13.92 -1.92 -0.15
CA TRP A 95 -13.06 -2.67 0.76
C TRP A 95 -13.82 -3.88 1.29
N VAL A 96 -13.31 -5.07 1.01
CA VAL A 96 -13.87 -6.33 1.48
C VAL A 96 -12.89 -7.03 2.39
N THR A 97 -13.36 -7.64 3.47
CA THR A 97 -12.49 -8.49 4.32
C THR A 97 -12.07 -9.71 3.51
N GLU A 98 -10.77 -9.96 3.45
CA GLU A 98 -10.17 -11.09 2.73
C GLU A 98 -8.94 -11.54 3.50
N ASP A 99 -8.63 -12.83 3.51
CA ASP A 99 -7.41 -13.34 4.12
C ASP A 99 -6.36 -13.66 3.02
N PRO A 100 -5.42 -12.75 2.75
CA PRO A 100 -4.62 -12.84 1.54
C PRO A 100 -3.44 -13.79 1.66
N VAL A 101 -2.94 -14.21 0.51
CA VAL A 101 -1.66 -14.91 0.34
C VAL A 101 -0.82 -14.24 -0.72
N ILE A 102 0.50 -14.35 -0.60
CA ILE A 102 1.45 -13.92 -1.63
C ILE A 102 1.43 -14.96 -2.74
N SER A 103 0.74 -14.64 -3.84
CA SER A 103 0.52 -15.55 -4.97
C SER A 103 1.30 -15.15 -6.23
N HIS A 104 1.94 -13.97 -6.21
CA HIS A 104 2.67 -13.43 -7.35
C HIS A 104 4.17 -13.35 -7.10
N LYS A 105 4.96 -13.48 -8.17
CA LYS A 105 6.44 -13.44 -8.12
C LYS A 105 7.00 -12.10 -7.64
N THR A 106 6.28 -11.00 -7.90
CA THR A 106 6.70 -9.66 -7.50
C THR A 106 5.64 -9.01 -6.63
N ILE A 107 6.07 -8.55 -5.46
CA ILE A 107 5.22 -7.82 -4.52
C ILE A 107 5.80 -6.43 -4.28
N ALA A 108 4.93 -5.49 -3.94
CA ALA A 108 5.28 -4.21 -3.36
C ALA A 108 4.71 -4.15 -1.94
N VAL A 109 5.52 -3.66 -1.00
CA VAL A 109 5.11 -3.49 0.40
C VAL A 109 5.22 -2.03 0.79
N THR A 110 4.24 -1.55 1.55
CA THR A 110 4.28 -0.22 2.17
C THR A 110 3.62 -0.29 3.54
N GLY A 111 3.84 0.70 4.40
CA GLY A 111 3.30 0.61 5.74
C GLY A 111 3.45 1.87 6.56
N THR A 112 2.87 1.82 7.75
CA THR A 112 3.00 2.84 8.77
C THR A 112 4.35 2.74 9.50
N ARG A 113 4.85 3.88 10.00
CA ARG A 113 5.98 3.92 10.94
C ARG A 113 5.58 3.52 12.37
N TYR A 114 4.28 3.40 12.62
CA TYR A 114 3.67 3.09 13.91
C TYR A 114 2.99 1.73 13.82
N LEU A 115 3.80 0.70 13.53
CA LEU A 115 3.34 -0.68 13.38
C LEU A 115 2.92 -1.24 14.76
N SER A 116 1.71 -1.81 14.85
CA SER A 116 1.23 -2.49 16.06
C SER A 116 1.77 -3.92 16.17
N ASP A 117 1.66 -4.53 17.36
CA ASP A 117 2.01 -5.94 17.55
C ASP A 117 1.10 -6.88 16.75
N GLU A 118 -0.17 -6.50 16.56
CA GLU A 118 -1.08 -7.19 15.65
C GLU A 118 -0.67 -7.02 14.19
N GLY A 119 -0.23 -5.83 13.78
CA GLY A 119 0.28 -5.59 12.44
C GLY A 119 1.54 -6.40 12.14
N ARG A 120 2.43 -6.55 13.13
CA ARG A 120 3.62 -7.41 13.01
C ARG A 120 3.20 -8.88 12.85
N ARG A 121 2.33 -9.38 13.73
CA ARG A 121 1.80 -10.75 13.65
C ARG A 121 1.11 -11.04 12.33
N ALA A 122 0.30 -10.12 11.83
CA ALA A 122 -0.38 -10.27 10.55
C ALA A 122 0.59 -10.40 9.36
N ILE A 123 1.76 -9.76 9.42
CA ILE A 123 2.82 -9.94 8.42
C ILE A 123 3.43 -11.34 8.54
N ASP A 124 3.76 -11.78 9.75
CA ASP A 124 4.32 -13.11 10.00
C ASP A 124 3.34 -14.21 9.51
N ASP A 125 2.06 -14.10 9.88
CA ASP A 125 0.99 -15.01 9.48
C ASP A 125 0.79 -15.02 7.95
N LEU A 126 0.89 -13.86 7.29
CA LEU A 126 0.82 -13.76 5.83
C LEU A 126 1.93 -14.58 5.18
N PHE A 127 3.17 -14.43 5.64
CA PHE A 127 4.31 -15.18 5.10
C PHE A 127 4.18 -16.67 5.38
N GLU A 128 3.80 -17.04 6.61
CA GLU A 128 3.57 -18.43 6.98
C GLU A 128 2.51 -19.06 6.07
N ARG A 129 1.32 -18.44 5.96
CA ARG A 129 0.24 -18.95 5.11
C ARG A 129 0.63 -19.03 3.63
N SER A 130 1.46 -18.12 3.14
CA SER A 130 1.85 -18.07 1.72
C SER A 130 2.90 -19.10 1.34
N PHE A 131 3.78 -19.46 2.28
CA PHE A 131 5.00 -20.23 1.95
C PHE A 131 5.24 -21.46 2.82
N LYS A 132 4.37 -21.77 3.80
CA LYS A 132 4.48 -23.07 4.48
C LYS A 132 4.31 -24.17 3.46
N THR A 133 5.38 -24.94 3.25
CA THR A 133 5.33 -26.20 2.54
C THR A 133 4.37 -27.09 3.31
N SER A 134 3.20 -27.39 2.75
CA SER A 134 2.44 -28.56 3.21
C SER A 134 3.38 -29.75 3.03
N GLU A 135 3.80 -30.37 4.12
CA GLU A 135 4.54 -31.63 4.12
C GLU A 135 3.75 -32.60 3.20
N LYS A 136 4.33 -32.88 2.04
CA LYS A 136 3.87 -33.91 1.11
C LYS A 136 4.95 -34.98 1.05
#